data_AF-A0AAD6HDD1-F1
#
_entry.id   AF-A0AAD6HDD1-F1
#
_cell.length_a   1.000
_cell.length_b   1.000
_cell.length_c   1.000
_cell.angle_alpha   90.00
_cell.angle_beta   90.00
_cell.angle_gamma   90.00
#
_symmetry.space_group_name_H-M   'P 1'
#
loop_
_entity.id
_entity.type
_entity.pdbx_description
1 polymer ?
#
loop_
_entity_poly.entity_id
_entity_poly.type
_entity_poly.pdbx_seq_one_letter_code
_entity_poly.pdbx_strand_id
1 'polypeptide(L)'
;MGNFEGFNCHVQGLERFLAELKEEPGETLFNALLTAWMQIRYVVWWARAYFSRLDIHRNLPPIHLPRKLEGCFGTTEERRVNVLNVLCESHRLNSKAILKHWSLDSEIDDEYEITCLKLAGEAKKLDLWLSNIPKTEQPLDSESYSHFPVGDGLDTPIFFQSHDAALNFAYHVLARIMQCTESLRQLQSGKLHGKLGHSEEQGWIRLLLQIANGTSMQTSVSKNSYTIGFSGIFLAALLRCQDLNLSLEIERWLDSLHSLQPTEEGAFPIYQTLGVTRMVNQQRMMGREIFGVSQLEDDGGGFPKFTAYNSQSISSLLLHGVCNITGNLFTECVSIDV
;
A
#
# COMPACT_ATOMS: atom_id res chain seq x y z
N MET A 1 19.11 -7.00 2.07
CA MET A 1 19.19 -7.59 0.73
C MET A 1 20.19 -6.79 -0.10
N GLY A 2 20.98 -7.46 -0.95
CA GLY A 2 21.85 -6.79 -1.94
C GLY A 2 21.03 -6.12 -3.04
N ASN A 3 21.68 -5.72 -4.14
CA ASN A 3 21.04 -4.97 -5.21
C ASN A 3 19.82 -5.68 -5.81
N PHE A 4 18.84 -4.90 -6.29
CA PHE A 4 17.59 -5.47 -6.81
C PHE A 4 17.81 -6.26 -8.11
N GLU A 5 18.91 -6.02 -8.84
CA GLU A 5 19.33 -6.84 -9.98
C GLU A 5 19.74 -8.25 -9.53
N GLY A 6 20.58 -8.36 -8.50
CA GLY A 6 20.92 -9.63 -7.87
C GLY A 6 19.69 -10.32 -7.28
N PHE A 7 18.79 -9.56 -6.65
CA PHE A 7 17.50 -10.08 -6.22
C PHE A 7 16.70 -10.62 -7.42
N ASN A 8 16.58 -9.89 -8.52
CA ASN A 8 15.88 -10.36 -9.73
C ASN A 8 16.52 -11.63 -10.32
N CYS A 9 17.85 -11.74 -10.30
CA CYS A 9 18.55 -12.96 -10.69
C CYS A 9 18.14 -14.15 -9.80
N HIS A 10 18.14 -13.96 -8.48
CA HIS A 10 17.66 -14.97 -7.54
C HIS A 10 16.17 -15.28 -7.71
N VAL A 11 15.34 -14.26 -8.00
CA VAL A 11 13.91 -14.44 -8.31
C VAL A 11 13.72 -15.34 -9.51
N GLN A 12 14.38 -15.05 -10.62
CA GLN A 12 14.27 -15.84 -11.84
C GLN A 12 14.80 -17.27 -11.63
N GLY A 13 15.91 -17.41 -10.90
CA GLY A 13 16.46 -18.71 -10.54
C GLY A 13 15.47 -19.54 -9.71
N LEU A 14 14.86 -18.95 -8.69
CA LEU A 14 13.90 -19.63 -7.84
C LEU A 14 12.58 -19.90 -8.56
N GLU A 15 12.08 -18.98 -9.39
CA GLU A 15 10.88 -19.20 -10.23
C GLU A 15 11.06 -20.39 -11.16
N ARG A 16 12.22 -20.50 -11.83
CA ARG A 16 12.54 -21.66 -12.68
C ARG A 16 12.63 -22.94 -11.88
N PHE A 17 13.34 -22.91 -10.74
CA PHE A 17 13.44 -24.05 -9.83
C PHE A 17 12.07 -24.54 -9.34
N LEU A 18 11.20 -23.61 -8.92
CA LEU A 18 9.85 -23.91 -8.47
C LEU A 18 8.94 -24.43 -9.59
N ALA A 19 9.14 -23.97 -10.83
CA ALA A 19 8.41 -24.47 -12.00
C ALA A 19 8.83 -25.89 -12.41
N GLU A 20 10.08 -26.28 -12.13
CA GLU A 20 10.63 -27.61 -12.44
C GLU A 20 10.38 -28.66 -11.35
N LEU A 21 10.05 -28.21 -10.13
CA LEU A 21 9.71 -29.09 -9.01
C LEU A 21 8.38 -29.81 -9.27
N LYS A 22 8.48 -31.06 -9.73
CA LYS A 22 7.35 -32.00 -9.80
C LYS A 22 6.77 -32.23 -8.40
N GLU A 23 5.45 -32.42 -8.35
CA GLU A 23 4.68 -32.65 -7.13
C GLU A 23 5.12 -33.95 -6.45
N GLU A 24 6.14 -33.85 -5.60
CA GLU A 24 6.64 -34.97 -4.79
C GLU A 24 6.30 -34.79 -3.29
N PRO A 25 6.27 -35.89 -2.51
CA PRO A 25 5.78 -35.87 -1.13
C PRO A 25 6.75 -35.11 -0.22
N GLY A 26 6.41 -33.85 0.05
CA GLY A 26 7.11 -32.91 0.92
C GLY A 26 6.35 -31.59 1.06
N GLU A 27 5.01 -31.65 0.92
CA GLU A 27 4.12 -30.50 0.67
C GLU A 27 4.23 -29.38 1.70
N THR A 28 4.42 -29.71 2.98
CA THR A 28 4.45 -28.71 4.07
C THR A 28 5.70 -27.83 4.03
N LEU A 29 6.89 -28.42 3.86
CA LEU A 29 8.13 -27.65 3.75
C LEU A 29 8.16 -26.84 2.45
N PHE A 30 7.71 -27.44 1.35
CA PHE A 30 7.62 -26.75 0.07
C PHE A 30 6.68 -25.54 0.15
N ASN A 31 5.48 -25.71 0.72
CA ASN A 31 4.52 -24.61 0.89
C ASN A 31 5.05 -23.52 1.82
N ALA A 32 5.75 -23.89 2.90
CA ALA A 32 6.38 -22.92 3.80
C ALA A 32 7.46 -22.09 3.08
N LEU A 33 8.33 -22.74 2.29
CA LEU A 33 9.34 -22.05 1.48
C LEU A 33 8.70 -21.15 0.42
N LEU A 34 7.68 -21.64 -0.27
CA LEU A 34 6.94 -20.88 -1.27
C LEU A 34 6.24 -19.66 -0.66
N THR A 35 5.65 -19.83 0.53
CA THR A 35 5.00 -18.75 1.29
C THR A 35 6.01 -17.69 1.70
N ALA A 36 7.13 -18.09 2.32
CA ALA A 36 8.20 -17.16 2.70
C ALA A 36 8.75 -16.41 1.49
N TRP A 37 8.93 -17.11 0.36
CA TRP A 37 9.35 -16.52 -0.89
C TRP A 37 8.37 -15.47 -1.41
N MET A 38 7.09 -15.81 -1.49
CA MET A 38 6.06 -14.90 -1.98
C MET A 38 5.95 -13.67 -1.08
N GLN A 39 6.06 -13.81 0.24
CA GLN A 39 6.06 -12.67 1.16
C GLN A 39 7.20 -11.70 0.82
N ILE A 40 8.43 -12.20 0.65
CA ILE A 40 9.59 -11.35 0.28
C ILE A 40 9.35 -10.65 -1.06
N ARG A 41 8.78 -11.35 -2.05
CA ARG A 41 8.45 -10.75 -3.34
C ARG A 41 7.48 -9.58 -3.21
N TYR A 42 6.43 -9.71 -2.42
CA TYR A 42 5.46 -8.62 -2.21
C TYR A 42 6.11 -7.43 -1.50
N VAL A 43 6.96 -7.67 -0.50
CA VAL A 43 7.70 -6.60 0.19
C VAL A 43 8.61 -5.84 -0.78
N VAL A 44 9.38 -6.56 -1.60
CA VAL A 44 10.29 -5.96 -2.59
C VAL A 44 9.52 -5.22 -3.69
N TRP A 45 8.38 -5.76 -4.12
CA TRP A 45 7.51 -5.11 -5.08
C TRP A 45 6.90 -3.82 -4.53
N TRP A 46 6.42 -3.87 -3.29
CA TRP A 46 5.84 -2.72 -2.61
C TRP A 46 6.86 -1.61 -2.41
N ALA A 47 8.07 -2.00 -2.00
CA ALA A 47 9.21 -1.12 -1.98
C ALA A 47 9.34 -0.41 -3.33
N ARG A 48 9.48 -1.11 -4.45
CA ARG A 48 9.66 -0.48 -5.77
C ARG A 48 8.53 0.48 -6.20
N ALA A 49 7.31 0.29 -5.71
CA ALA A 49 6.18 1.12 -6.12
C ALA A 49 6.36 2.58 -5.74
N TYR A 50 6.78 2.84 -4.50
CA TYR A 50 6.93 4.19 -3.97
C TYR A 50 8.32 4.75 -4.25
N PHE A 51 8.40 6.06 -4.44
CA PHE A 51 9.66 6.77 -4.71
C PHE A 51 10.39 6.21 -5.93
N SER A 52 9.65 5.82 -6.96
CA SER A 52 10.18 5.52 -8.29
C SER A 52 9.72 6.59 -9.26
N ARG A 53 10.21 6.57 -10.49
CA ARG A 53 9.66 7.41 -11.56
C ARG A 53 8.20 7.07 -11.84
N LEU A 54 7.44 8.07 -12.32
CA LEU A 54 6.01 7.92 -12.63
C LEU A 54 5.73 6.76 -13.59
N ASP A 55 6.56 6.60 -14.62
CA ASP A 55 6.42 5.54 -15.63
C ASP A 55 6.65 4.14 -15.07
N ILE A 56 7.57 3.99 -14.11
CA ILE A 56 7.83 2.73 -13.41
C ILE A 56 6.66 2.39 -12.50
N HIS A 57 6.22 3.34 -11.67
CA HIS A 57 5.10 3.12 -10.75
C HIS A 57 3.82 2.71 -11.50
N ARG A 58 3.53 3.36 -12.64
CA ARG A 58 2.38 3.02 -13.48
C ARG A 58 2.48 1.62 -14.08
N ASN A 59 3.69 1.19 -14.44
CA ASN A 59 3.95 -0.03 -15.20
C ASN A 59 4.55 -1.15 -14.34
N LEU A 60 4.34 -1.12 -13.03
CA LEU A 60 4.76 -2.22 -12.15
C LEU A 60 4.19 -3.55 -12.68
N PRO A 61 5.00 -4.62 -12.75
CA PRO A 61 4.53 -5.91 -13.20
C PRO A 61 3.59 -6.55 -12.16
N PRO A 62 2.58 -7.32 -12.57
CA PRO A 62 1.79 -8.12 -11.63
C PRO A 62 2.68 -9.21 -11.00
N ILE A 63 2.34 -9.63 -9.77
CA ILE A 63 2.91 -10.82 -9.16
C ILE A 63 1.88 -11.94 -9.24
N HIS A 64 2.21 -13.02 -9.92
CA HIS A 64 1.34 -14.20 -9.98
C HIS A 64 1.47 -15.03 -8.71
N LEU A 65 0.36 -15.23 -8.01
CA LEU A 65 0.28 -16.18 -6.92
C LEU A 65 0.36 -17.60 -7.49
N PRO A 66 1.28 -18.46 -7.01
CA PRO A 66 1.31 -19.85 -7.43
C PRO A 66 0.01 -20.57 -7.04
N ARG A 67 -0.52 -21.41 -7.95
CA ARG A 67 -1.77 -22.18 -7.74
C ARG A 67 -1.81 -22.94 -6.41
N LYS A 68 -0.67 -23.45 -5.95
CA LYS A 68 -0.56 -24.17 -4.67
C LYS A 68 -0.83 -23.33 -3.43
N LEU A 69 -0.81 -21.99 -3.53
CA LEU A 69 -1.12 -21.08 -2.44
C LEU A 69 -2.48 -20.39 -2.63
N GLU A 70 -3.14 -20.57 -3.77
CA GLU A 70 -4.46 -20.01 -4.04
C GLU A 70 -5.48 -20.64 -3.10
N GLY A 71 -6.11 -19.83 -2.24
CA GLY A 71 -7.09 -20.31 -1.27
C GLY A 71 -6.50 -21.12 -0.11
N CYS A 72 -5.17 -21.16 0.03
CA CYS A 72 -4.52 -21.76 1.19
C CYS A 72 -4.57 -20.79 2.37
N PHE A 73 -5.31 -21.20 3.41
CA PHE A 73 -5.49 -20.44 4.63
C PHE A 73 -5.09 -21.27 5.87
N GLY A 74 -4.08 -22.14 5.75
CA GLY A 74 -3.65 -23.03 6.83
C GLY A 74 -2.91 -22.27 7.93
N THR A 75 -1.86 -21.54 7.57
CA THR A 75 -1.05 -20.73 8.51
C THR A 75 -1.31 -19.23 8.39
N THR A 76 -0.86 -18.46 9.38
CA THR A 76 -0.94 -16.99 9.38
C THR A 76 -0.14 -16.38 8.23
N GLU A 77 0.97 -17.01 7.85
CA GLU A 77 1.84 -16.61 6.75
C GLU A 77 1.20 -16.90 5.38
N GLU A 78 0.54 -18.05 5.22
CA GLU A 78 -0.21 -18.37 4.00
C GLU A 78 -1.38 -17.39 3.81
N ARG A 79 -2.11 -17.08 4.89
CA ARG A 79 -3.14 -16.03 4.90
C ARG A 79 -2.54 -14.66 4.56
N ARG A 80 -1.37 -14.32 5.11
CA ARG A 80 -0.65 -13.07 4.80
C ARG A 80 -0.33 -12.97 3.31
N VAL A 81 0.23 -14.02 2.71
CA VAL A 81 0.56 -14.06 1.29
C VAL A 81 -0.68 -13.85 0.41
N ASN A 82 -1.82 -14.46 0.78
CA ASN A 82 -3.07 -14.27 0.05
C ASN A 82 -3.59 -12.82 0.12
N VAL A 83 -3.58 -12.18 1.30
CA VAL A 83 -4.01 -10.76 1.41
C VAL A 83 -3.02 -9.81 0.73
N LEU A 84 -1.71 -10.09 0.79
CA LEU A 84 -0.69 -9.32 0.10
C LEU A 84 -0.82 -9.40 -1.43
N ASN A 85 -1.19 -10.57 -1.96
CA ASN A 85 -1.49 -10.75 -3.37
C ASN A 85 -2.60 -9.80 -3.83
N VAL A 86 -3.72 -9.79 -3.09
CA VAL A 86 -4.87 -8.95 -3.38
C VAL A 86 -4.53 -7.47 -3.21
N LEU A 87 -3.79 -7.12 -2.15
CA LEU A 87 -3.34 -5.75 -1.88
C LEU A 87 -2.48 -5.21 -3.03
N CYS A 88 -1.43 -5.94 -3.42
CA CYS A 88 -0.50 -5.48 -4.45
C CYS A 88 -1.17 -5.35 -5.81
N GLU A 89 -2.05 -6.29 -6.19
CA GLU A 89 -2.78 -6.17 -7.46
C GLU A 89 -3.82 -5.03 -7.43
N SER A 90 -4.56 -4.87 -6.33
CA SER A 90 -5.50 -3.76 -6.15
C SER A 90 -4.78 -2.41 -6.22
N HIS A 91 -3.63 -2.30 -5.54
CA HIS A 91 -2.77 -1.12 -5.59
C HIS A 91 -2.26 -0.84 -7.00
N ARG A 92 -1.76 -1.86 -7.71
CA ARG A 92 -1.24 -1.72 -9.08
C ARG A 92 -2.32 -1.21 -10.03
N LEU A 93 -3.51 -1.81 -9.99
CA LEU A 93 -4.65 -1.42 -10.83
C LEU A 93 -5.11 0.01 -10.53
N ASN A 94 -5.28 0.33 -9.26
CA ASN A 94 -5.71 1.66 -8.80
C ASN A 94 -4.67 2.74 -9.16
N SER A 95 -3.41 2.53 -8.80
CA SER A 95 -2.33 3.47 -9.06
C SER A 95 -2.11 3.66 -10.56
N LYS A 96 -2.19 2.59 -11.39
CA LYS A 96 -2.13 2.73 -12.84
C LYS A 96 -3.24 3.65 -13.38
N ALA A 97 -4.47 3.42 -12.94
CA ALA A 97 -5.63 4.18 -13.42
C ALA A 97 -5.68 5.62 -12.90
N ILE A 98 -5.12 5.91 -11.72
CA ILE A 98 -4.94 7.28 -11.23
C ILE A 98 -3.78 7.98 -11.96
N LEU A 99 -2.59 7.38 -11.96
CA LEU A 99 -1.37 8.05 -12.40
C LEU A 99 -1.32 8.31 -13.91
N LYS A 100 -2.15 7.62 -14.71
CA LYS A 100 -2.27 7.90 -16.15
C LYS A 100 -2.71 9.33 -16.46
N HIS A 101 -3.43 10.00 -15.55
CA HIS A 101 -3.89 11.38 -15.74
C HIS A 101 -2.72 12.40 -15.81
N TRP A 102 -1.53 12.04 -15.34
CA TRP A 102 -0.33 12.87 -15.39
C TRP A 102 0.70 12.37 -16.43
N SER A 103 0.29 11.48 -17.33
CA SER A 103 1.11 11.00 -18.44
C SER A 103 0.86 11.81 -19.72
N LEU A 104 1.92 11.97 -20.53
CA LEU A 104 1.83 12.58 -21.86
C LEU A 104 1.09 11.68 -22.87
N ASP A 105 1.17 10.36 -22.69
CA ASP A 105 0.49 9.37 -23.54
C ASP A 105 -0.89 9.01 -22.97
N SER A 106 -1.92 9.83 -23.23
CA SER A 106 -3.29 9.54 -22.83
C SER A 106 -4.00 8.67 -23.87
N GLU A 107 -3.90 7.35 -23.74
CA GLU A 107 -4.75 6.40 -24.48
C GLU A 107 -6.13 6.23 -23.82
N ILE A 108 -7.06 5.68 -24.61
CA ILE A 108 -8.53 5.88 -24.65
C ILE A 108 -9.31 5.42 -23.39
N ASP A 109 -10.47 6.05 -23.21
CA ASP A 109 -11.49 6.01 -22.14
C ASP A 109 -11.97 4.60 -21.66
N ASP A 110 -11.81 3.54 -22.47
CA ASP A 110 -12.29 2.17 -22.16
C ASP A 110 -11.57 1.49 -20.98
N GLU A 111 -10.43 2.04 -20.53
CA GLU A 111 -9.61 1.45 -19.47
C GLU A 111 -10.25 1.59 -18.06
N TYR A 112 -11.11 2.58 -17.82
CA TYR A 112 -11.73 2.78 -16.50
C TYR A 112 -12.67 1.64 -16.12
N GLU A 113 -13.60 1.27 -17.01
CA GLU A 113 -14.56 0.19 -16.75
C GLU A 113 -13.84 -1.14 -16.54
N ILE A 114 -12.84 -1.44 -17.38
CA ILE A 114 -11.99 -2.62 -17.24
C ILE A 114 -11.27 -2.63 -15.89
N THR A 115 -10.75 -1.48 -15.45
CA THR A 115 -10.09 -1.36 -14.14
C THR A 115 -11.09 -1.62 -13.01
N CYS A 116 -12.27 -1.01 -13.05
CA CYS A 116 -13.31 -1.23 -12.05
C CYS A 116 -13.73 -2.70 -11.96
N LEU A 117 -13.89 -3.38 -13.10
CA LEU A 117 -14.21 -4.81 -13.15
C LEU A 117 -13.10 -5.67 -12.52
N LYS A 118 -11.83 -5.34 -12.79
CA LYS A 118 -10.68 -6.04 -12.18
C LYS A 118 -10.60 -5.80 -10.68
N LEU A 119 -10.78 -4.55 -10.22
CA LEU A 119 -10.83 -4.21 -8.80
C LEU A 119 -11.98 -4.94 -8.08
N ALA A 120 -13.16 -5.05 -8.71
CA ALA A 120 -14.27 -5.83 -8.18
C ALA A 120 -13.94 -7.34 -8.11
N GLY A 121 -13.13 -7.86 -9.04
CA GLY A 121 -12.59 -9.21 -8.99
C GLY A 121 -11.66 -9.43 -7.79
N GLU A 122 -10.74 -8.50 -7.54
CA GLU A 122 -9.87 -8.52 -6.37
C GLU A 122 -10.66 -8.35 -5.06
N ALA A 123 -11.72 -7.53 -5.05
CA ALA A 123 -12.59 -7.36 -3.89
C ALA A 123 -13.27 -8.67 -3.46
N LYS A 124 -13.69 -9.50 -4.43
CA LYS A 124 -14.27 -10.84 -4.15
C LYS A 124 -13.24 -11.81 -3.56
N LYS A 125 -11.99 -11.77 -4.02
CA LYS A 125 -10.91 -12.58 -3.42
C LYS A 125 -10.65 -12.14 -1.98
N LEU A 126 -10.75 -10.84 -1.71
CA LEU A 126 -10.61 -10.29 -0.37
C LEU A 126 -11.77 -10.68 0.56
N ASP A 127 -13.00 -10.70 0.05
CA ASP A 127 -14.16 -11.22 0.78
C ASP A 127 -13.98 -12.69 1.16
N LEU A 128 -13.48 -13.50 0.22
CA LEU A 128 -13.16 -14.89 0.48
C LEU A 128 -12.08 -15.02 1.56
N TRP A 129 -11.00 -14.25 1.47
CA TRP A 129 -9.96 -14.21 2.50
C TRP A 129 -10.56 -13.88 3.88
N LEU A 130 -11.35 -12.81 3.98
CA LEU A 130 -11.97 -12.37 5.24
C LEU A 130 -12.91 -13.44 5.82
N SER A 131 -13.64 -14.17 4.98
CA SER A 131 -14.52 -15.26 5.43
C SER A 131 -13.76 -16.49 5.98
N ASN A 132 -12.47 -16.62 5.66
CA ASN A 132 -11.63 -17.77 6.02
C ASN A 132 -10.62 -17.47 7.14
N ILE A 133 -10.56 -16.25 7.68
CA ILE A 133 -9.66 -15.96 8.81
C ILE A 133 -10.20 -16.57 10.11
N PRO A 134 -9.35 -17.22 10.92
CA PRO A 134 -9.76 -17.78 12.20
C PRO A 134 -10.13 -16.67 13.20
N LYS A 135 -10.98 -16.99 14.17
CA LYS A 135 -11.41 -16.03 15.21
C LYS A 135 -10.24 -15.40 15.98
N THR A 136 -9.14 -16.12 16.13
CA THR A 136 -7.91 -15.64 16.78
C THR A 136 -7.20 -14.53 16.00
N GLU A 137 -7.51 -14.36 14.71
CA GLU A 137 -6.98 -13.30 13.86
C GLU A 137 -8.01 -12.20 13.56
N GLN A 138 -9.23 -12.31 14.11
CA GLN A 138 -10.26 -11.28 14.01
C GLN A 138 -10.04 -10.20 15.09
N PRO A 139 -10.61 -8.98 14.90
CA PRO A 139 -10.68 -7.98 15.96
C PRO A 139 -11.27 -8.56 17.25
N LEU A 140 -10.68 -8.23 18.41
CA LEU A 140 -11.14 -8.74 19.71
C LEU A 140 -12.56 -8.28 20.04
N ASP A 141 -12.91 -7.04 19.68
CA ASP A 141 -14.26 -6.49 19.82
C ASP A 141 -14.93 -6.38 18.45
N SER A 142 -15.60 -7.46 18.04
CA SER A 142 -16.25 -7.59 16.73
C SER A 142 -17.39 -6.59 16.49
N GLU A 143 -18.01 -6.07 17.55
CA GLU A 143 -19.03 -4.99 17.45
C GLU A 143 -18.45 -3.67 16.93
N SER A 144 -17.14 -3.45 17.08
CA SER A 144 -16.46 -2.27 16.53
C SER A 144 -16.24 -2.36 15.02
N TYR A 145 -16.34 -3.56 14.42
CA TYR A 145 -16.14 -3.80 12.99
C TYR A 145 -17.46 -3.88 12.19
N SER A 146 -18.57 -4.27 12.83
CA SER A 146 -19.87 -4.48 12.18
C SER A 146 -20.56 -3.19 11.74
N HIS A 147 -20.19 -2.06 12.33
CA HIS A 147 -20.57 -0.74 11.85
C HIS A 147 -19.46 -0.21 10.97
N PHE A 148 -19.71 -0.10 9.66
CA PHE A 148 -18.96 0.84 8.82
C PHE A 148 -18.81 2.14 9.64
N PRO A 149 -17.61 2.73 9.74
CA PRO A 149 -17.39 3.85 10.64
C PRO A 149 -18.05 5.11 10.06
N VAL A 150 -19.36 5.21 10.25
CA VAL A 150 -20.22 6.36 9.97
C VAL A 150 -20.12 7.37 11.13
N GLY A 151 -19.43 7.01 12.22
CA GLY A 151 -19.20 7.86 13.39
C GLY A 151 -17.80 8.48 13.44
N ASP A 152 -17.72 9.59 14.19
CA ASP A 152 -16.53 10.40 14.51
C ASP A 152 -15.49 9.68 15.39
N GLY A 153 -15.65 8.36 15.61
CA GLY A 153 -14.92 7.58 16.59
C GLY A 153 -13.50 7.20 16.19
N LEU A 154 -12.69 8.16 15.75
CA LEU A 154 -11.24 7.95 15.56
C LEU A 154 -10.54 7.53 16.87
N ASP A 155 -11.17 7.85 18.00
CA ASP A 155 -10.64 7.70 19.36
C ASP A 155 -10.65 6.27 19.92
N THR A 156 -11.29 5.30 19.26
CA THR A 156 -11.37 3.91 19.77
C THR A 156 -10.41 3.00 19.02
N PRO A 157 -9.27 2.59 19.61
CA PRO A 157 -8.36 1.65 18.98
C PRO A 157 -8.99 0.25 18.84
N ILE A 158 -8.61 -0.46 17.78
CA ILE A 158 -9.03 -1.86 17.57
C ILE A 158 -7.87 -2.78 17.91
N PHE A 159 -8.11 -3.67 18.86
CA PHE A 159 -7.12 -4.62 19.34
C PHE A 159 -7.26 -5.99 18.68
N PHE A 160 -6.13 -6.65 18.50
CA PHE A 160 -6.03 -8.02 17.99
C PHE A 160 -5.22 -8.87 18.96
N GLN A 161 -5.42 -10.20 18.91
CA GLN A 161 -4.68 -11.14 19.76
C GLN A 161 -3.17 -11.12 19.48
N SER A 162 -2.76 -10.80 18.25
CA SER A 162 -1.36 -10.75 17.86
C SER A 162 -1.08 -9.59 16.91
N HIS A 163 0.19 -9.18 16.88
CA HIS A 163 0.70 -8.18 15.93
C HIS A 163 0.52 -8.63 14.48
N ASP A 164 0.77 -9.91 14.20
CA ASP A 164 0.63 -10.47 12.85
C ASP A 164 -0.81 -10.44 12.35
N ALA A 165 -1.78 -10.69 13.24
CA ALA A 165 -3.20 -10.56 12.94
C ALA A 165 -3.58 -9.11 12.61
N ALA A 166 -3.17 -8.16 13.46
CA ALA A 166 -3.41 -6.74 13.23
C ALA A 166 -2.83 -6.27 11.89
N LEU A 167 -1.59 -6.66 11.59
CA LEU A 167 -0.91 -6.28 10.36
C LEU A 167 -1.56 -6.92 9.12
N ASN A 168 -1.93 -8.19 9.17
CA ASN A 168 -2.65 -8.85 8.08
C ASN A 168 -4.01 -8.18 7.83
N PHE A 169 -4.69 -7.77 8.90
CA PHE A 169 -5.95 -7.04 8.79
C PHE A 169 -5.75 -5.62 8.24
N ALA A 170 -4.64 -4.95 8.58
CA ALA A 170 -4.27 -3.68 7.98
C ALA A 170 -4.02 -3.79 6.46
N TYR A 171 -3.43 -4.89 5.97
CA TYR A 171 -3.33 -5.15 4.52
C TYR A 171 -4.70 -5.31 3.87
N HIS A 172 -5.63 -5.98 4.53
CA HIS A 172 -7.01 -6.10 4.08
C HIS A 172 -7.68 -4.72 3.96
N VAL A 173 -7.56 -3.89 4.99
CA VAL A 173 -8.13 -2.53 4.97
C VAL A 173 -7.49 -1.67 3.88
N LEU A 174 -6.16 -1.73 3.71
CA LEU A 174 -5.50 -0.99 2.63
C LEU A 174 -5.93 -1.49 1.25
N ALA A 175 -6.11 -2.79 1.08
CA ALA A 175 -6.63 -3.35 -0.17
C ALA A 175 -8.04 -2.81 -0.46
N ARG A 176 -8.90 -2.64 0.55
CA ARG A 176 -10.21 -1.97 0.40
C ARG A 176 -10.09 -0.52 -0.04
N ILE A 177 -9.19 0.25 0.57
CA ILE A 177 -8.91 1.63 0.14
C ILE A 177 -8.54 1.67 -1.35
N MET A 178 -7.71 0.74 -1.82
CA MET A 178 -7.30 0.66 -3.22
C MET A 178 -8.41 0.15 -4.16
N GLN A 179 -9.41 -0.55 -3.64
CA GLN A 179 -10.56 -1.05 -4.40
C GLN A 179 -11.68 -0.01 -4.55
N CYS A 180 -11.67 1.06 -3.77
CA CYS A 180 -12.58 2.18 -3.95
C CYS A 180 -12.36 2.86 -5.31
N THR A 181 -13.45 3.18 -5.99
CA THR A 181 -13.45 3.73 -7.36
C THR A 181 -13.91 5.18 -7.44
N GLU A 182 -14.29 5.79 -6.31
CA GLU A 182 -14.81 7.16 -6.26
C GLU A 182 -13.76 8.15 -6.78
N SER A 183 -12.54 8.08 -6.25
CA SER A 183 -11.42 8.93 -6.68
C SER A 183 -11.10 8.76 -8.17
N LEU A 184 -11.20 7.53 -8.70
CA LEU A 184 -11.00 7.24 -10.13
C LEU A 184 -12.08 7.91 -10.99
N ARG A 185 -13.35 7.80 -10.56
CA ARG A 185 -14.49 8.41 -11.24
C ARG A 185 -14.41 9.94 -11.27
N GLN A 186 -13.96 10.54 -10.17
CA GLN A 186 -13.79 11.98 -10.05
C GLN A 186 -12.73 12.51 -11.03
N LEU A 187 -11.58 11.83 -11.11
CA LEU A 187 -10.51 12.18 -12.05
C LEU A 187 -10.94 12.00 -13.51
N GLN A 188 -11.68 10.94 -13.84
CA GLN A 188 -12.18 10.72 -15.20
C GLN A 188 -13.23 11.75 -15.62
N SER A 189 -14.18 12.08 -14.74
CA SER A 189 -15.28 12.98 -15.07
C SER A 189 -14.88 14.46 -15.16
N GLY A 190 -13.67 14.82 -14.74
CA GLY A 190 -13.19 16.20 -14.66
C GLY A 190 -13.99 17.08 -13.68
N LYS A 191 -14.88 16.48 -12.89
CA LYS A 191 -15.76 17.15 -11.93
C LYS A 191 -15.30 16.81 -10.51
N LEU A 192 -14.25 17.46 -10.04
CA LEU A 192 -13.93 17.49 -8.60
C LEU A 192 -14.83 18.47 -7.81
N HIS A 193 -15.94 18.93 -8.40
CA HIS A 193 -16.83 19.89 -7.76
C HIS A 193 -17.82 19.20 -6.82
N GLY A 194 -17.50 19.27 -5.54
CA GLY A 194 -18.41 19.03 -4.44
C GLY A 194 -17.74 18.24 -3.33
N LYS A 195 -17.77 18.76 -2.09
CA LYS A 195 -17.64 17.95 -0.88
C LYS A 195 -18.79 16.94 -0.90
N LEU A 196 -18.62 15.81 -1.61
CA LEU A 196 -19.49 14.67 -1.43
C LEU A 196 -19.17 14.09 -0.04
N GLY A 197 -20.23 13.61 0.63
CA GLY A 197 -20.17 13.07 1.99
C GLY A 197 -19.11 11.97 2.16
N HIS A 198 -18.92 11.54 3.41
CA HIS A 198 -17.95 10.52 3.83
C HIS A 198 -17.64 9.50 2.72
N SER A 199 -16.51 9.71 2.01
CA SER A 199 -16.10 8.81 0.95
C SER A 199 -15.77 7.46 1.57
N GLU A 200 -16.05 6.37 0.86
CA GLU A 200 -15.79 5.02 1.34
C GLU A 200 -14.31 4.85 1.75
N GLU A 201 -13.40 5.48 1.00
CA GLU A 201 -11.97 5.53 1.31
C GLU A 201 -11.72 6.10 2.72
N GLN A 202 -12.37 7.21 3.09
CA GLN A 202 -12.16 7.82 4.41
C GLN A 202 -12.62 6.91 5.55
N GLY A 203 -13.70 6.14 5.34
CA GLY A 203 -14.14 5.14 6.30
C GLY A 203 -13.10 4.05 6.53
N TRP A 204 -12.53 3.52 5.45
CA TRP A 204 -11.45 2.54 5.54
C TRP A 204 -10.15 3.12 6.12
N ILE A 205 -9.79 4.37 5.81
CA ILE A 205 -8.62 5.04 6.39
C ILE A 205 -8.79 5.24 7.90
N ARG A 206 -9.98 5.61 8.37
CA ARG A 206 -10.28 5.70 9.81
C ARG A 206 -10.10 4.34 10.48
N LEU A 207 -10.60 3.26 9.86
CA LEU A 207 -10.41 1.91 10.38
C LEU A 207 -8.93 1.51 10.46
N LEU A 208 -8.14 1.88 9.44
CA LEU A 208 -6.69 1.64 9.42
C LEU A 208 -5.98 2.35 10.59
N LEU A 209 -6.34 3.61 10.87
CA LEU A 209 -5.82 4.36 12.02
C LEU A 209 -6.19 3.68 13.35
N GLN A 210 -7.44 3.24 13.51
CA GLN A 210 -7.88 2.53 14.72
C GLN A 210 -7.10 1.23 14.95
N ILE A 211 -6.83 0.46 13.89
CA ILE A 211 -6.00 -0.75 13.96
C ILE A 211 -4.57 -0.38 14.39
N ALA A 212 -3.95 0.59 13.73
CA ALA A 212 -2.58 0.99 14.04
C ALA A 212 -2.46 1.53 15.48
N ASN A 213 -3.44 2.30 15.96
CA ASN A 213 -3.51 2.78 17.33
C ASN A 213 -3.67 1.65 18.36
N GLY A 214 -4.26 0.51 17.96
CA GLY A 214 -4.38 -0.69 18.78
C GLY A 214 -3.11 -1.55 18.82
N THR A 215 -2.08 -1.20 18.02
CA THR A 215 -0.80 -1.93 17.97
C THR A 215 0.31 -1.23 18.75
N SER A 216 1.25 -2.02 19.27
CA SER A 216 2.45 -1.48 19.93
C SER A 216 3.46 -1.01 18.87
N MET A 217 3.78 0.29 18.86
CA MET A 217 4.80 0.86 17.95
C MET A 217 6.17 0.18 18.11
N GLN A 218 6.59 -0.17 19.33
CA GLN A 218 7.84 -0.89 19.57
C GLN A 218 7.82 -2.30 18.95
N THR A 219 6.66 -2.95 18.96
CA THR A 219 6.46 -4.24 18.29
C THR A 219 6.51 -4.06 16.77
N SER A 220 5.89 -3.01 16.23
CA SER A 220 5.96 -2.68 14.79
C SER A 220 7.41 -2.48 14.34
N VAL A 221 8.19 -1.66 15.06
CA VAL A 221 9.62 -1.43 14.75
C VAL A 221 10.42 -2.74 14.75
N SER A 222 10.22 -3.59 15.77
CA SER A 222 11.02 -4.81 15.94
C SER A 222 10.59 -5.98 15.05
N LYS A 223 9.32 -6.08 14.67
CA LYS A 223 8.77 -7.23 13.93
C LYS A 223 8.55 -6.98 12.43
N ASN A 224 8.48 -5.73 11.98
CA ASN A 224 8.14 -5.42 10.58
C ASN A 224 9.35 -5.37 9.64
N SER A 225 10.52 -5.90 10.03
CA SER A 225 11.74 -5.80 9.23
C SER A 225 11.66 -6.51 7.86
N TYR A 226 10.75 -7.47 7.69
CA TYR A 226 10.57 -8.24 6.44
C TYR A 226 9.10 -8.31 6.01
N THR A 227 8.37 -7.24 6.28
CA THR A 227 6.96 -7.07 5.91
C THR A 227 6.75 -5.71 5.28
N ILE A 228 5.55 -5.46 4.76
CA ILE A 228 5.13 -4.10 4.44
C ILE A 228 4.67 -3.48 5.76
N GLY A 229 5.39 -2.47 6.23
CA GLY A 229 5.14 -1.86 7.52
C GLY A 229 3.95 -0.90 7.53
N PHE A 230 3.50 -0.51 8.72
CA PHE A 230 2.47 0.52 8.90
C PHE A 230 2.87 1.85 8.25
N SER A 231 4.17 2.20 8.27
CA SER A 231 4.64 3.41 7.59
C SER A 231 4.36 3.40 6.09
N GLY A 232 4.67 2.29 5.42
CA GLY A 232 4.37 2.09 3.99
C GLY A 232 2.87 1.99 3.71
N ILE A 233 2.10 1.34 4.59
CA ILE A 233 0.64 1.26 4.50
C ILE A 233 0.01 2.65 4.60
N PHE A 234 0.48 3.47 5.54
CA PHE A 234 -0.03 4.82 5.74
C PHE A 234 0.30 5.75 4.60
N LEU A 235 1.51 5.68 4.03
CA LEU A 235 1.85 6.45 2.84
C LEU A 235 0.89 6.15 1.68
N ALA A 236 0.56 4.87 1.49
CA ALA A 236 -0.38 4.46 0.47
C ALA A 236 -1.81 4.96 0.71
N ALA A 237 -2.28 4.86 1.96
CA ALA A 237 -3.58 5.36 2.37
C ALA A 237 -3.68 6.89 2.25
N LEU A 238 -2.60 7.60 2.60
CA LEU A 238 -2.53 9.07 2.54
C LEU A 238 -2.78 9.61 1.13
N LEU A 239 -2.27 8.93 0.10
CA LEU A 239 -2.47 9.31 -1.31
C LEU A 239 -3.89 9.01 -1.84
N ARG A 240 -4.76 8.42 -1.02
CA ARG A 240 -6.20 8.22 -1.26
C ARG A 240 -7.05 8.97 -0.22
N CYS A 241 -6.41 9.70 0.68
CA CYS A 241 -7.05 10.47 1.72
C CYS A 241 -7.34 11.88 1.22
N GLN A 242 -8.61 12.28 1.27
CA GLN A 242 -9.06 13.64 0.97
C GLN A 242 -9.45 14.39 2.26
N ASP A 243 -9.55 13.68 3.39
CA ASP A 243 -9.85 14.26 4.70
C ASP A 243 -8.57 14.76 5.39
N LEU A 244 -8.46 16.08 5.55
CA LEU A 244 -7.31 16.69 6.21
C LEU A 244 -7.12 16.18 7.64
N ASN A 245 -8.20 15.96 8.41
CA ASN A 245 -8.09 15.51 9.79
C ASN A 245 -7.49 14.10 9.85
N LEU A 246 -8.00 13.17 9.03
CA LEU A 246 -7.44 11.81 8.95
C LEU A 246 -5.97 11.84 8.52
N SER A 247 -5.62 12.71 7.57
CA SER A 247 -4.25 12.84 7.11
C SER A 247 -3.28 13.39 8.16
N LEU A 248 -3.75 14.28 9.04
CA LEU A 248 -2.98 14.80 10.17
C LEU A 248 -2.85 13.78 11.30
N GLU A 249 -3.81 12.87 11.45
CA GLU A 249 -3.69 11.72 12.37
C GLU A 249 -2.63 10.72 11.89
N ILE A 250 -2.60 10.45 10.58
CA ILE A 250 -1.53 9.64 9.96
C ILE A 250 -0.17 10.27 10.24
N GLU A 251 -0.03 11.59 10.03
CA GLU A 251 1.22 12.32 10.30
C GLU A 251 1.62 12.19 11.77
N ARG A 252 0.70 12.40 12.71
CA ARG A 252 0.97 12.28 14.15
C ARG A 252 1.39 10.88 14.57
N TRP A 253 0.79 9.85 13.98
CA TRP A 253 1.20 8.47 14.22
C TRP A 253 2.63 8.21 13.71
N LEU A 254 2.96 8.68 12.51
CA LEU A 254 4.32 8.56 11.94
C LEU A 254 5.36 9.36 12.73
N ASP A 255 5.01 10.55 13.22
CA ASP A 255 5.86 11.39 14.07
C ASP A 255 6.15 10.70 15.42
N SER A 256 5.14 10.08 16.01
CA SER A 256 5.29 9.26 17.23
C SER A 256 6.19 8.05 17.00
N LEU A 257 6.04 7.36 15.86
CA LEU A 257 6.92 6.26 15.45
C LEU A 257 8.36 6.74 15.26
N HIS A 258 8.56 7.88 14.57
CA HIS A 258 9.87 8.48 14.34
C HIS A 258 10.56 8.90 15.65
N SER A 259 9.79 9.36 16.64
CA SER A 259 10.29 9.76 17.96
C SER A 259 10.93 8.60 18.74
N LEU A 260 10.63 7.34 18.39
CA LEU A 260 11.33 6.17 18.92
C LEU A 260 12.75 5.98 18.33
N GLN A 261 13.15 6.85 17.41
CA GLN A 261 14.40 6.82 16.64
C GLN A 261 14.71 5.52 15.87
N PRO A 262 13.73 4.81 15.29
CA PRO A 262 14.00 3.73 14.36
C PRO A 262 14.58 4.27 13.05
N THR A 263 15.53 3.55 12.46
CA THR A 263 16.01 3.86 11.12
C THR A 263 14.98 3.49 10.05
N GLU A 264 14.34 2.33 10.18
CA GLU A 264 13.36 1.79 9.22
C GLU A 264 12.20 1.08 9.94
N GLU A 265 11.05 1.01 9.29
CA GLU A 265 9.94 0.09 9.61
C GLU A 265 9.34 -0.39 8.29
N GLY A 266 9.10 -1.70 8.14
CA GLY A 266 8.62 -2.23 6.86
C GLY A 266 9.62 -2.17 5.70
N ALA A 267 10.92 -2.27 6.02
CA ALA A 267 12.03 -2.07 5.07
C ALA A 267 12.04 -0.68 4.38
N PHE A 268 11.44 0.33 5.02
CA PHE A 268 11.38 1.69 4.50
C PHE A 268 11.82 2.72 5.57
N PRO A 269 12.58 3.79 5.23
CA PRO A 269 13.07 4.74 6.20
C PRO A 269 11.96 5.67 6.65
N ILE A 270 11.73 5.72 7.96
CA ILE A 270 10.57 6.41 8.52
C ILE A 270 10.65 7.91 8.32
N TYR A 271 11.87 8.48 8.36
CA TYR A 271 12.09 9.90 8.13
C TYR A 271 11.64 10.34 6.73
N GLN A 272 11.84 9.49 5.71
CA GLN A 272 11.40 9.79 4.33
C GLN A 272 9.88 9.77 4.24
N THR A 273 9.24 8.72 4.78
CA THR A 273 7.77 8.63 4.82
C THR A 273 7.14 9.81 5.56
N LEU A 274 7.71 10.21 6.70
CA LEU A 274 7.23 11.34 7.49
C LEU A 274 7.40 12.68 6.74
N GLY A 275 8.57 12.92 6.13
CA GLY A 275 8.81 14.13 5.33
C GLY A 275 7.82 14.28 4.17
N VAL A 276 7.55 13.18 3.47
CA VAL A 276 6.56 13.14 2.37
C VAL A 276 5.16 13.36 2.89
N THR A 277 4.82 12.78 4.03
CA THR A 277 3.50 12.94 4.66
C THR A 277 3.24 14.40 5.01
N ARG A 278 4.21 15.06 5.66
CA ARG A 278 4.16 16.49 5.99
C ARG A 278 3.96 17.35 4.73
N MET A 279 4.72 17.06 3.68
CA MET A 279 4.61 17.76 2.40
C MET A 279 3.21 17.61 1.77
N VAL A 280 2.67 16.39 1.73
CA VAL A 280 1.31 16.13 1.23
C VAL A 280 0.27 16.90 2.04
N ASN A 281 0.39 16.91 3.37
CA ASN A 281 -0.53 17.63 4.25
C ASN A 281 -0.44 19.16 4.06
N GLN A 282 0.76 19.71 3.85
CA GLN A 282 0.94 21.12 3.50
C GLN A 282 0.21 21.49 2.20
N GLN A 283 0.33 20.66 1.16
CA GLN A 283 -0.41 20.87 -0.10
C GLN A 283 -1.93 20.80 0.13
N ARG A 284 -2.40 19.85 0.95
CA ARG A 284 -3.83 19.71 1.28
C ARG A 284 -4.37 20.93 2.04
N MET A 285 -3.59 21.50 2.97
CA MET A 285 -3.94 22.76 3.65
C MET A 285 -4.07 23.94 2.67
N MET A 286 -3.37 23.91 1.54
CA MET A 286 -3.48 24.90 0.46
C MET A 286 -4.64 24.61 -0.53
N GLY A 287 -5.47 23.60 -0.25
CA GLY A 287 -6.58 23.20 -1.10
C GLY A 287 -6.15 22.41 -2.34
N ARG A 288 -5.07 21.63 -2.23
CA ARG A 288 -4.58 20.76 -3.31
C ARG A 288 -4.60 19.30 -2.85
N GLU A 289 -5.23 18.44 -3.62
CA GLU A 289 -5.22 17.00 -3.35
C GLU A 289 -4.06 16.33 -4.08
N ILE A 290 -3.34 15.46 -3.38
CA ILE A 290 -2.19 14.72 -3.93
C ILE A 290 -2.59 13.25 -4.12
N PHE A 291 -2.44 12.76 -5.34
CA PHE A 291 -2.80 11.40 -5.73
C PHE A 291 -1.57 10.50 -6.00
N GLY A 292 -0.41 11.12 -6.21
CA GLY A 292 0.83 10.42 -6.53
C GLY A 292 2.06 11.21 -6.11
N VAL A 293 3.11 10.46 -5.80
CA VAL A 293 4.46 10.98 -5.52
C VAL A 293 5.44 10.13 -6.31
N SER A 294 6.32 10.78 -7.08
CA SER A 294 7.34 10.12 -7.87
C SER A 294 8.69 10.84 -7.78
N GLN A 295 9.76 10.19 -8.21
CA GLN A 295 11.08 10.80 -8.36
C GLN A 295 11.30 11.28 -9.79
N LEU A 296 12.18 12.28 -9.97
CA LEU A 296 12.59 12.75 -11.30
C LEU A 296 13.43 11.70 -12.04
N GLU A 297 14.31 11.02 -11.29
CA GLU A 297 15.19 9.98 -11.79
C GLU A 297 15.08 8.76 -10.86
N ASP A 298 15.13 7.56 -11.43
CA ASP A 298 15.31 6.33 -10.65
C ASP A 298 16.83 6.15 -10.44
N ASP A 299 17.23 5.48 -9.36
CA ASP A 299 18.61 5.26 -8.91
C ASP A 299 19.70 5.42 -10.00
N GLY A 300 20.59 6.41 -9.80
CA GLY A 300 21.82 6.53 -10.58
C GLY A 300 21.62 6.80 -12.08
N GLY A 301 20.49 7.37 -12.49
CA GLY A 301 20.27 7.79 -13.89
C GLY A 301 19.49 6.78 -14.73
N GLY A 302 18.54 6.05 -14.14
CA GLY A 302 17.57 5.22 -14.89
C GLY A 302 17.78 3.71 -14.79
N PHE A 303 18.50 3.21 -13.79
CA PHE A 303 18.53 1.78 -13.46
C PHE A 303 17.58 1.49 -12.27
N PRO A 304 16.94 0.30 -12.23
CA PRO A 304 16.08 -0.07 -11.10
C PRO A 304 16.84 -0.03 -9.79
N LYS A 305 16.15 0.35 -8.70
CA LYS A 305 16.71 0.55 -7.35
C LYS A 305 17.89 -0.38 -7.02
N PHE A 306 19.02 0.11 -6.52
CA PHE A 306 20.25 -0.69 -6.40
C PHE A 306 20.55 -1.17 -4.96
N THR A 307 19.92 -0.66 -3.90
CA THR A 307 20.13 -1.10 -2.50
C THR A 307 18.96 -0.70 -1.57
N ALA A 308 19.00 -1.12 -0.29
CA ALA A 308 18.04 -0.72 0.75
C ALA A 308 17.89 0.81 0.83
N TYR A 309 16.68 1.30 1.09
CA TYR A 309 16.31 2.72 0.98
C TYR A 309 17.19 3.73 1.72
N ASN A 310 17.85 3.32 2.79
CA ASN A 310 18.84 4.18 3.47
C ASN A 310 20.06 4.54 2.62
N SER A 311 20.23 3.97 1.43
CA SER A 311 21.28 4.36 0.49
C SER A 311 20.89 5.52 -0.44
N GLN A 312 19.64 5.97 -0.42
CA GLN A 312 19.13 7.01 -1.32
C GLN A 312 18.69 8.25 -0.55
N SER A 313 19.41 9.35 -0.73
CA SER A 313 18.96 10.66 -0.28
C SER A 313 17.90 11.19 -1.24
N ILE A 314 16.63 11.12 -0.83
CA ILE A 314 15.52 11.73 -1.58
C ILE A 314 15.51 13.23 -1.28
N SER A 315 16.15 14.03 -2.12
CA SER A 315 16.19 15.50 -1.97
C SER A 315 15.06 16.23 -2.69
N SER A 316 14.44 15.59 -3.69
CA SER A 316 13.38 16.19 -4.50
C SER A 316 12.38 15.15 -4.99
N LEU A 317 11.09 15.50 -5.00
CA LEU A 317 10.01 14.67 -5.51
C LEU A 317 9.09 15.45 -6.44
N LEU A 318 8.42 14.73 -7.32
CA LEU A 318 7.30 15.23 -8.10
C LEU A 318 5.99 14.85 -7.40
N LEU A 319 5.17 15.86 -7.11
CA LEU A 319 3.82 15.68 -6.61
C LEU A 319 2.84 15.74 -7.78
N HIS A 320 1.95 14.77 -7.85
CA HIS A 320 0.90 14.68 -8.86
C HIS A 320 -0.46 14.88 -8.18
N GLY A 321 -1.15 15.94 -8.55
CA GLY A 321 -2.33 16.37 -7.81
C GLY A 321 -3.33 17.17 -8.63
N VAL A 322 -4.41 17.55 -7.93
CA VAL A 322 -5.47 18.42 -8.44
C VAL A 322 -5.58 19.64 -7.52
N CYS A 323 -5.69 20.83 -8.11
CA CYS A 323 -6.02 22.03 -7.35
C CYS A 323 -7.55 22.13 -7.19
N ASN A 324 -8.06 22.12 -5.95
CA ASN A 324 -9.51 22.11 -5.70
C ASN A 324 -10.20 23.42 -6.15
N ILE A 325 -9.45 24.53 -6.20
CA ILE A 325 -9.96 25.84 -6.63
C ILE A 325 -10.17 25.88 -8.15
N THR A 326 -9.20 25.38 -8.92
CA THR A 326 -9.23 25.48 -10.39
C THR A 326 -9.73 24.21 -11.06
N GLY A 327 -9.76 23.08 -10.36
CA GLY A 327 -10.03 21.76 -10.92
C GLY A 327 -8.89 21.21 -11.80
N ASN A 328 -7.79 21.95 -11.97
CA ASN A 328 -6.73 21.57 -12.88
C ASN A 328 -5.78 20.54 -12.26
N LEU A 329 -5.38 19.57 -13.08
CA LEU A 329 -4.27 18.67 -12.79
C LEU A 329 -2.95 19.45 -12.78
N PHE A 330 -2.05 19.09 -11.87
CA PHE A 330 -0.70 19.64 -11.82
C PHE A 330 0.34 18.57 -11.49
N THR A 331 1.57 18.81 -11.96
CA THR A 331 2.78 18.13 -11.50
C THR A 331 3.73 19.21 -10.98
N GLU A 332 4.17 19.10 -9.73
CA GLU A 332 5.06 20.08 -9.09
C GLU A 332 6.29 19.40 -8.51
N CYS A 333 7.48 19.95 -8.78
CA CYS A 333 8.72 19.50 -8.17
C CYS A 333 8.91 20.21 -6.82
N VAL A 334 9.08 19.43 -5.75
CA VAL A 334 9.29 19.93 -4.39
C VAL A 334 10.58 19.36 -3.82
N SER A 335 11.29 20.18 -3.04
CA SER A 335 12.42 19.73 -2.23
C SER A 335 11.93 19.18 -0.89
N ILE A 336 12.58 18.13 -0.39
CA ILE A 336 12.31 17.59 0.94
C ILE A 336 13.51 17.88 1.82
N ASP A 337 13.27 18.68 2.86
CA ASP A 337 14.20 18.80 3.97
C ASP A 337 14.01 17.56 4.85
N VAL A 338 14.91 16.60 4.67
CA VAL A 338 14.94 15.33 5.43
C VAL A 338 15.80 15.46 6.67
#